data_AF-A0AAW0LYA8-F1
#
_entry.id   AF-A0AAW0LYA8-F1
#
_cell.length_a   1.000
_cell.length_b   1.000
_cell.length_c   1.000
_cell.angle_alpha   90.00
_cell.angle_beta   90.00
_cell.angle_gamma   90.00
#
_symmetry.space_group_name_H-M   'P 1'
#
loop_
_entity.id
_entity.type
_entity.pdbx_description
1 polymer ?
#
loop_
_entity_poly.entity_id
_entity_poly.type
_entity_poly.pdbx_seq_one_letter_code
_entity_poly.pdbx_strand_id
1 'polypeptide(L)'
;MTRADLGLADAFIDGDISFKDENEGLQNLFLILIASRDSKSSILKLNKRRGWWTPLIFTAAIGSAGYFLKHFSRQNTLTQARRNISRHYELSNELFALFLDETMTYSTAEDEDLKAAQLRKMSTLIEKARIEEKHEVLEIGCGGEALLLKLSIKLDANTLASLCLKSN
;
A
#
# COMPACT_ATOMS: atom_id res chain seq x y z
N MET A 1 -12.44 24.35 4.15
CA MET A 1 -12.37 23.06 4.89
C MET A 1 -12.68 21.92 3.94
N THR A 2 -11.67 21.16 3.50
CA THR A 2 -11.80 20.00 2.60
C THR A 2 -10.81 18.90 3.01
N ARG A 3 -10.89 18.43 4.27
CA ARG A 3 -9.98 17.42 4.87
C ARG A 3 -10.71 16.42 5.80
N ALA A 4 -11.94 16.04 5.49
CA ALA A 4 -12.69 15.12 6.35
C ALA A 4 -11.98 13.76 6.55
N ASP A 5 -11.17 13.29 5.58
CA ASP A 5 -10.47 12.00 5.66
C ASP A 5 -9.26 12.00 6.61
N LEU A 6 -8.68 13.16 6.92
CA LEU A 6 -7.50 13.27 7.81
C LEU A 6 -7.89 13.56 9.27
N GLY A 7 -9.11 14.02 9.54
CA GLY A 7 -9.48 14.49 10.88
C GLY A 7 -9.36 13.43 11.99
N LEU A 8 -9.64 12.16 11.68
CA LEU A 8 -9.44 11.06 12.65
C LEU A 8 -7.96 10.78 12.89
N ALA A 9 -7.13 10.86 11.84
CA ALA A 9 -5.69 10.65 11.95
C ALA A 9 -5.02 11.80 12.71
N ASP A 10 -5.37 13.05 12.38
CA ASP A 10 -4.88 14.26 13.04
C ASP A 10 -5.25 14.22 14.54
N ALA A 11 -6.51 13.93 14.88
CA ALA A 11 -6.96 13.83 16.28
C ALA A 11 -6.27 12.70 17.07
N PHE A 12 -5.93 11.57 16.44
CA PHE A 12 -5.17 10.50 17.09
C PHE A 12 -3.70 10.90 17.31
N ILE A 13 -3.07 11.53 16.32
CA ILE A 13 -1.67 12.00 16.40
C ILE A 13 -1.52 13.12 17.43
N ASP A 14 -2.49 14.04 17.51
CA ASP A 14 -2.51 15.17 18.44
C ASP A 14 -2.91 14.74 19.87
N GLY A 15 -3.35 13.49 20.06
CA GLY A 15 -3.73 12.93 21.36
C GLY A 15 -5.15 13.27 21.83
N ASP A 16 -5.97 13.89 20.99
CA ASP A 16 -7.38 14.18 21.27
C ASP A 16 -8.22 12.89 21.41
N ILE A 17 -7.77 11.80 20.78
CA ILE A 17 -8.37 10.46 20.87
C ILE A 17 -7.30 9.45 21.29
N SER A 18 -7.62 8.63 22.29
CA SER A 18 -6.79 7.51 22.73
C SER A 18 -7.64 6.27 22.96
N PHE A 19 -6.99 5.11 23.01
CA PHE A 19 -7.64 3.83 23.30
C PHE A 19 -7.16 3.30 24.64
N LYS A 20 -8.06 2.61 25.35
CA LYS A 20 -7.71 1.92 26.60
C LYS A 20 -6.67 0.81 26.39
N ASP A 21 -6.75 0.15 25.24
CA ASP A 21 -5.75 -0.82 24.80
C ASP A 21 -4.82 -0.13 23.80
N GLU A 22 -3.58 0.11 24.20
CA GLU A 22 -2.58 0.80 23.38
C GLU A 22 -2.05 -0.08 22.24
N ASN A 23 -2.13 -1.41 22.38
CA ASN A 23 -1.59 -2.34 21.38
C ASN A 23 -2.60 -2.62 20.27
N GLU A 24 -3.86 -2.85 20.66
CA GLU A 24 -4.88 -3.32 19.72
C GLU A 24 -6.00 -2.31 19.50
N GLY A 25 -6.12 -1.25 20.30
CA GLY A 25 -7.28 -0.37 20.28
C GLY A 25 -7.54 0.28 18.91
N LEU A 26 -6.50 0.82 18.29
CA LEU A 26 -6.59 1.43 16.96
C LEU A 26 -6.88 0.36 15.87
N GLN A 27 -6.22 -0.79 15.95
CA GLN A 27 -6.44 -1.91 15.03
C GLN A 27 -7.89 -2.40 15.12
N ASN A 28 -8.40 -2.60 16.33
CA ASN A 28 -9.76 -3.02 16.61
C ASN A 28 -10.79 -2.01 16.10
N LEU A 29 -10.53 -0.71 16.21
CA LEU A 29 -11.37 0.31 15.58
C LEU A 29 -11.45 0.08 14.06
N PHE A 30 -10.31 -0.09 13.38
CA PHE A 30 -10.30 -0.33 11.94
C PHE A 30 -11.00 -1.65 11.58
N LEU A 31 -10.81 -2.72 12.35
CA LEU A 31 -11.51 -3.99 12.15
C LEU A 31 -13.03 -3.82 12.29
N ILE A 32 -13.50 -3.07 13.29
CA ILE A 32 -14.93 -2.76 13.46
C ILE A 32 -15.46 -1.95 12.27
N LEU A 33 -14.71 -0.94 11.79
CA LEU A 33 -15.11 -0.14 10.64
C LEU A 33 -15.18 -0.97 9.35
N ILE A 34 -14.23 -1.88 9.15
CA ILE A 34 -14.21 -2.82 8.01
C ILE A 34 -15.40 -3.77 8.10
N ALA A 35 -15.62 -4.42 9.25
CA ALA A 35 -16.75 -5.32 9.45
C ALA A 35 -18.11 -4.61 9.29
N SER A 36 -18.19 -3.34 9.74
CA SER A 36 -19.39 -2.51 9.63
C SER A 36 -19.64 -2.01 8.21
N ARG A 37 -18.61 -1.92 7.36
CA ARG A 37 -18.74 -1.51 5.95
C ARG A 37 -19.66 -2.46 5.20
N ASP A 38 -19.47 -3.75 5.40
CA ASP A 38 -20.18 -4.78 4.65
C ASP A 38 -21.65 -4.89 5.12
N SER A 39 -21.92 -4.59 6.39
CA SER A 39 -23.29 -4.51 6.94
C SER A 39 -24.09 -3.30 6.41
N LYS A 40 -23.44 -2.14 6.19
CA LYS A 40 -24.09 -0.95 5.60
C LYS A 40 -24.49 -1.13 4.14
N SER A 41 -23.83 -2.01 3.38
CA SER A 41 -24.21 -2.30 1.99
C SER A 41 -25.64 -2.87 1.88
N SER A 42 -26.09 -3.58 2.91
CA SER A 42 -27.44 -4.15 3.06
C SER A 42 -28.46 -3.09 3.52
N ILE A 43 -28.07 -2.17 4.40
CA ILE A 43 -28.94 -1.08 4.90
C ILE A 43 -29.15 0.00 3.82
N LEU A 44 -28.14 0.27 2.98
CA LEU A 44 -28.26 1.22 1.86
C LEU A 44 -29.23 0.73 0.78
N LYS A 45 -29.45 -0.59 0.64
CA LYS A 45 -30.50 -1.14 -0.23
C LYS A 45 -31.92 -0.96 0.33
N LEU A 46 -32.07 -0.73 1.64
CA LEU A 46 -33.37 -0.62 2.30
C LEU A 46 -33.96 0.81 2.28
N ASN A 47 -33.13 1.84 2.09
CA ASN A 47 -33.60 3.24 2.14
C ASN A 47 -34.09 3.79 0.79
N LYS A 48 -34.55 2.91 -0.12
CA LYS A 48 -35.10 3.27 -1.43
C LYS A 48 -36.60 3.59 -1.35
N ARG A 49 -36.99 4.47 -0.42
CA ARG A 49 -38.25 5.23 -0.51
C ARG A 49 -37.92 6.72 -0.54
N ARG A 50 -37.39 7.18 -1.67
CA ARG A 50 -37.23 8.61 -2.00
C ARG A 50 -37.89 8.86 -3.35
N GLY A 51 -38.80 9.84 -3.38
CA GLY A 51 -39.81 10.03 -4.41
C GLY A 51 -39.28 10.35 -5.81
N TRP A 52 -40.13 10.05 -6.80
CA TRP A 52 -39.94 10.23 -8.26
C TRP A 52 -39.48 11.66 -8.63
N TRP A 53 -39.80 12.67 -7.83
CA TRP A 53 -39.49 14.08 -8.12
C TRP A 53 -38.07 14.54 -7.77
N THR A 54 -37.20 13.66 -7.26
CA THR A 54 -35.79 14.02 -6.99
C THR A 54 -34.99 13.94 -8.30
N PRO A 55 -34.41 15.03 -8.83
CA PRO A 55 -33.71 15.00 -10.12
C PRO A 55 -32.40 14.23 -10.01
N LEU A 56 -32.47 12.91 -10.19
CA LEU A 56 -31.39 11.93 -10.00
C LEU A 56 -30.24 12.08 -11.02
N ILE A 57 -30.50 12.70 -12.17
CA ILE A 57 -29.51 12.82 -13.25
C ILE A 57 -28.60 14.03 -13.01
N PHE A 58 -29.11 15.13 -12.47
CA PHE A 58 -28.34 16.37 -12.35
C PHE A 58 -27.25 16.31 -11.25
N THR A 59 -27.54 15.70 -10.10
CA THR A 59 -26.56 15.61 -9.00
C THR A 59 -25.55 14.49 -9.21
N ALA A 60 -25.98 13.34 -9.72
CA ALA A 60 -25.09 12.21 -9.99
C ALA A 60 -24.16 12.46 -11.19
N ALA A 61 -24.64 13.12 -12.26
CA ALA A 61 -23.82 13.42 -13.44
C ALA A 61 -22.74 14.47 -13.16
N ILE A 62 -23.03 15.49 -12.36
CA ILE A 62 -22.04 16.53 -12.02
C ILE A 62 -20.94 15.95 -11.12
N GLY A 63 -21.32 15.14 -10.11
CA GLY A 63 -20.37 14.48 -9.23
C GLY A 63 -19.48 13.46 -9.94
N SER A 64 -20.04 12.67 -10.87
CA SER A 64 -19.30 11.66 -11.63
C SER A 64 -18.40 12.29 -12.70
N ALA A 65 -18.83 13.36 -13.38
CA ALA A 65 -18.00 14.10 -14.33
C ALA A 65 -16.78 14.74 -13.65
N GLY A 66 -16.96 15.33 -12.47
CA GLY A 66 -15.84 15.86 -11.68
C GLY A 66 -14.83 14.78 -11.27
N TYR A 67 -15.31 13.59 -10.91
CA TYR A 67 -14.45 12.45 -10.58
C TYR A 67 -13.72 11.89 -11.81
N PHE A 68 -14.40 11.79 -12.94
CA PHE A 68 -13.86 11.30 -14.20
C PHE A 68 -12.80 12.24 -14.77
N LEU A 69 -13.06 13.56 -14.77
CA LEU A 69 -12.09 14.58 -15.17
C LEU A 69 -10.87 14.60 -14.25
N LYS A 70 -11.08 14.49 -12.92
CA LYS A 70 -9.98 14.40 -11.94
C LYS A 70 -9.17 13.11 -12.11
N HIS A 71 -9.80 12.00 -12.46
CA HIS A 71 -9.12 10.72 -12.69
C HIS A 71 -8.34 10.74 -14.02
N PHE A 72 -8.94 11.25 -15.09
CA PHE A 72 -8.31 11.38 -16.41
C PHE A 72 -7.13 12.38 -16.41
N SER A 73 -7.22 13.43 -15.57
CA SER A 73 -6.15 14.42 -15.39
C SER A 73 -5.01 13.95 -14.47
N ARG A 74 -5.07 12.75 -13.87
CA ARG A 74 -3.95 12.16 -13.11
C ARG A 74 -3.07 11.34 -14.04
N GLN A 75 -2.41 12.01 -14.98
CA GLN A 75 -1.35 11.36 -15.74
C GLN A 75 -0.19 11.01 -14.80
N ASN A 76 0.23 9.75 -14.82
CA ASN A 76 1.39 9.28 -14.07
C ASN A 76 2.67 9.62 -14.86
N THR A 77 2.95 10.92 -14.99
CA THR A 77 4.17 11.39 -15.67
C THR A 77 5.38 11.10 -14.81
N LEU A 78 6.56 10.86 -15.41
CA LEU A 78 7.81 10.60 -14.66
C LEU A 78 8.12 11.71 -13.63
N THR A 79 7.84 12.97 -13.99
CA THR A 79 8.00 14.13 -13.11
C THR A 79 7.05 14.07 -11.91
N GLN A 80 5.81 13.62 -12.11
CA GLN A 80 4.80 13.52 -11.07
C GLN A 80 5.01 12.27 -10.18
N ALA A 81 5.50 11.17 -10.75
CA ALA A 81 5.97 10.01 -10.00
C ALA A 81 7.15 10.38 -9.09
N ARG A 82 8.19 11.06 -9.61
CA ARG A 82 9.31 11.59 -8.81
C ARG A 82 8.84 12.51 -7.68
N ARG A 83 7.94 13.45 -7.97
CA ARG A 83 7.37 14.38 -6.97
C ARG A 83 6.46 13.69 -5.94
N ASN A 84 5.83 12.56 -6.29
CA ASN A 84 5.07 11.77 -5.33
C ASN A 84 6.00 10.99 -4.40
N ILE A 85 7.13 10.50 -4.91
CA ILE A 85 8.16 9.79 -4.13
C ILE A 85 8.88 10.76 -3.18
N SER A 86 9.25 11.96 -3.64
CA SER A 86 9.98 12.97 -2.84
C SER A 86 9.17 13.59 -1.69
N ARG A 87 7.88 13.24 -1.55
CA ARG A 87 7.02 13.69 -0.44
C ARG A 87 6.92 12.66 0.67
N HIS A 88 7.58 11.52 0.54
CA HIS A 88 7.77 10.61 1.65
C HIS A 88 8.94 11.10 2.50
N TYR A 89 8.76 11.03 3.81
CA TYR A 89 9.82 11.24 4.78
C TYR A 89 11.04 10.45 4.33
N GLU A 90 12.21 11.09 4.31
CA GLU A 90 13.50 10.41 4.24
C GLU A 90 13.65 9.61 5.55
N LEU A 91 12.90 8.53 5.65
CA LEU A 91 12.90 7.64 6.78
C LEU A 91 14.23 6.88 6.70
N SER A 92 15.09 7.09 7.70
CA SER A 92 16.43 6.52 7.68
C SER A 92 16.37 4.99 7.75
N ASN A 93 17.38 4.33 7.18
CA ASN A 93 17.57 2.89 7.33
C ASN A 93 17.64 2.47 8.81
N GLU A 94 18.11 3.38 9.68
CA GLU A 94 18.15 3.15 11.13
C GLU A 94 16.76 2.95 11.72
N LEU A 95 15.77 3.76 11.31
CA LEU A 95 14.41 3.59 11.80
C LEU A 95 13.82 2.25 11.32
N PHE A 96 14.00 1.92 10.04
CA PHE A 96 13.51 0.66 9.48
C PHE A 96 14.14 -0.56 10.17
N ALA A 97 15.43 -0.49 10.51
CA ALA A 97 16.12 -1.57 11.21
C ALA A 97 15.56 -1.85 12.63
N LEU A 98 14.77 -0.94 13.22
CA LEU A 98 14.13 -1.17 14.52
C LEU A 98 12.98 -2.18 14.46
N PHE A 99 12.34 -2.36 13.30
CA PHE A 99 11.12 -3.17 13.18
C PHE A 99 11.10 -4.12 11.98
N LEU A 100 12.04 -4.01 11.04
CA LEU A 100 12.26 -5.00 9.99
C LEU A 100 13.24 -6.08 10.46
N ASP A 101 13.21 -7.22 9.79
CA ASP A 101 14.26 -8.23 9.94
C ASP A 101 15.54 -7.84 9.17
N GLU A 102 16.59 -8.62 9.35
CA GLU A 102 17.91 -8.42 8.73
C GLU A 102 17.89 -8.32 7.20
N THR A 103 16.86 -8.86 6.53
CA THR A 103 16.71 -8.74 5.08
C THR A 103 16.31 -7.34 4.61
N MET A 104 15.90 -6.45 5.53
CA MET A 104 15.36 -5.12 5.24
C MET A 104 14.18 -5.14 4.25
N THR A 105 13.38 -6.22 4.28
CA THR A 105 12.28 -6.41 3.33
C THR A 105 11.01 -5.74 3.84
N TYR A 106 10.71 -4.54 3.34
CA TYR A 106 9.45 -3.85 3.64
C TYR A 106 8.30 -4.30 2.73
N SER A 107 7.85 -5.54 2.92
CA SER A 107 6.66 -6.08 2.26
C SER A 107 6.05 -7.22 3.08
N THR A 108 4.88 -7.71 2.64
CA THR A 108 4.11 -8.70 3.39
C THR A 108 4.90 -9.97 3.70
N ALA A 109 4.58 -10.57 4.83
CA ALA A 109 5.08 -11.86 5.30
C ALA A 109 3.89 -12.65 5.89
N GLU A 110 4.01 -13.96 5.91
CA GLU A 110 3.07 -14.83 6.62
C GLU A 110 3.29 -14.75 8.14
N ASP A 111 2.31 -15.21 8.91
CA ASP A 111 2.33 -15.22 10.37
C ASP A 111 3.23 -16.33 10.92
N GLU A 112 4.54 -16.09 10.85
CA GLU A 112 5.61 -16.92 11.38
C GLU A 112 6.86 -16.07 11.69
N ASP A 113 8.01 -16.67 11.98
CA ASP A 113 9.27 -15.92 12.11
C ASP A 113 9.50 -15.04 10.89
N LEU A 114 9.62 -13.72 11.12
CA LEU A 114 9.60 -12.72 10.04
C LEU A 114 10.69 -13.00 8.99
N LYS A 115 11.92 -13.29 9.43
CA LYS A 115 13.03 -13.59 8.53
C LYS A 115 12.76 -14.85 7.71
N ALA A 116 12.29 -15.93 8.36
CA ALA A 116 11.93 -17.16 7.67
C ALA A 116 10.80 -16.94 6.65
N ALA A 117 9.78 -16.16 7.01
CA ALA A 117 8.66 -15.82 6.13
C ALA A 117 9.12 -15.05 4.89
N GLN A 118 9.97 -14.05 5.06
CA GLN A 118 10.53 -13.28 3.95
C GLN A 118 11.35 -14.18 3.00
N LEU A 119 12.22 -15.04 3.55
CA LEU A 119 13.01 -15.99 2.77
C LEU A 119 12.16 -17.01 2.01
N ARG A 120 11.09 -17.52 2.64
CA ARG A 120 10.15 -18.44 2.01
C ARG A 120 9.38 -17.76 0.88
N LYS A 121 8.89 -16.53 1.11
CA LYS A 121 8.22 -15.74 0.07
C LYS A 121 9.12 -15.53 -1.14
N MET A 122 10.37 -15.12 -0.94
CA MET A 122 11.32 -14.93 -2.04
C MET A 122 11.57 -16.25 -2.80
N SER A 123 11.76 -17.36 -2.09
CA SER A 123 11.94 -18.68 -2.72
C SER A 123 10.71 -19.09 -3.53
N THR A 124 9.52 -18.81 -3.00
CA THR A 124 8.23 -19.09 -3.68
C THR A 124 8.07 -18.24 -4.93
N LEU A 125 8.47 -16.96 -4.90
CA LEU A 125 8.45 -16.08 -6.08
C LEU A 125 9.37 -16.61 -7.19
N ILE A 126 10.59 -17.00 -6.83
CA ILE A 126 11.58 -17.57 -7.76
C ILE A 126 11.06 -18.86 -8.39
N GLU A 127 10.45 -19.74 -7.59
CA GLU A 127 9.87 -21.00 -8.05
C GLU A 127 8.67 -20.77 -8.98
N LYS A 128 7.72 -19.91 -8.57
CA LYS A 128 6.53 -19.59 -9.36
C LYS A 128 6.88 -18.92 -10.68
N ALA A 129 7.91 -18.09 -10.69
CA ALA A 129 8.44 -17.46 -11.89
C ALA A 129 9.28 -18.42 -12.77
N ARG A 130 9.57 -19.64 -12.29
CA ARG A 130 10.36 -20.67 -12.99
C ARG A 130 11.71 -20.12 -13.48
N ILE A 131 12.38 -19.38 -12.59
CA ILE A 131 13.68 -18.80 -12.89
C ILE A 131 14.74 -19.91 -12.94
N GLU A 132 15.48 -19.96 -14.04
CA GLU A 132 16.58 -20.89 -14.34
C GLU A 132 17.87 -20.07 -14.56
N GLU A 133 19.04 -20.70 -14.40
CA GLU A 133 20.37 -20.06 -14.45
C GLU A 133 20.60 -19.14 -15.66
N LYS A 134 20.10 -19.55 -16.83
CA LYS A 134 20.23 -18.85 -18.12
C LYS A 134 19.27 -17.65 -18.31
N HIS A 135 18.34 -17.41 -17.38
CA HIS A 135 17.36 -16.35 -17.52
C HIS A 135 17.92 -15.01 -17.05
N GLU A 136 17.66 -13.96 -17.83
CA GLU A 136 17.86 -12.58 -17.41
C GLU A 136 16.67 -12.11 -16.56
N VAL A 137 16.94 -11.58 -15.36
CA VAL A 137 15.93 -11.15 -14.41
C VAL A 137 16.12 -9.67 -14.09
N LEU A 138 15.04 -8.91 -14.25
CA LEU A 138 14.93 -7.51 -13.86
C LEU A 138 14.10 -7.41 -12.57
N GLU A 139 14.73 -6.92 -11.50
CA GLU A 139 14.01 -6.50 -10.30
C GLU A 139 13.61 -5.01 -10.41
N ILE A 140 12.33 -4.71 -10.28
CA ILE A 140 11.82 -3.32 -10.29
C ILE A 140 11.37 -2.94 -8.89
N GLY A 141 11.97 -1.89 -8.32
CA GLY A 141 11.64 -1.40 -6.99
C GLY A 141 12.43 -2.09 -5.88
N CYS A 142 13.76 -2.00 -5.94
CA CYS A 142 14.61 -2.52 -4.87
C CYS A 142 14.39 -1.68 -3.59
N GLY A 143 13.64 -2.23 -2.65
CA GLY A 143 13.52 -1.68 -1.31
C GLY A 143 14.72 -2.13 -0.46
N GLY A 144 14.87 -3.44 -0.32
CA GLY A 144 16.03 -4.11 0.29
C GLY A 144 16.71 -5.04 -0.72
N GLU A 145 18.01 -5.29 -0.55
CA GLU A 145 18.84 -6.07 -1.49
C GLU A 145 18.63 -7.60 -1.38
N ALA A 146 17.72 -8.05 -0.51
CA ALA A 146 17.60 -9.47 -0.16
C ALA A 146 17.15 -10.38 -1.31
N LEU A 147 16.25 -9.91 -2.19
CA LEU A 147 15.78 -10.71 -3.32
C LEU A 147 16.88 -10.85 -4.39
N LEU A 148 17.64 -9.78 -4.65
CA LEU A 148 18.82 -9.83 -5.53
C LEU A 148 19.88 -10.80 -5.02
N LEU A 149 20.20 -10.73 -3.73
CA LEU A 149 21.16 -11.64 -3.11
C LEU A 149 20.67 -13.10 -3.21
N LYS A 150 19.37 -13.33 -3.09
CA LYS A 150 18.79 -14.66 -3.24
C LYS A 150 18.88 -15.17 -4.69
N LEU A 151 18.65 -14.29 -5.65
CA LEU A 151 18.75 -14.62 -7.08
C LEU A 151 20.19 -14.83 -7.53
N SER A 152 21.17 -14.09 -6.98
CA SER A 152 22.58 -14.20 -7.38
C SER A 152 23.23 -15.53 -6.99
N ILE A 153 22.65 -16.24 -6.02
CA ILE A 153 23.06 -17.61 -5.67
C ILE A 153 22.57 -18.63 -6.73
N LYS A 154 21.53 -18.27 -7.51
CA LYS A 154 20.88 -19.16 -8.47
C LYS A 154 21.15 -18.79 -9.93
N LEU A 155 21.58 -17.57 -10.20
CA LEU A 155 21.78 -17.02 -11.54
C LEU A 155 23.25 -16.69 -11.78
N ASP A 156 23.67 -16.72 -13.03
CA ASP A 156 25.00 -16.24 -13.42
C ASP A 156 25.15 -14.74 -13.16
N ALA A 157 26.38 -14.29 -12.87
CA ALA A 157 26.65 -12.90 -12.47
C ALA A 157 26.23 -11.84 -13.51
N ASN A 158 26.05 -12.22 -14.78
CA ASN A 158 25.69 -11.31 -15.88
C ASN A 158 24.19 -11.26 -16.19
N THR A 159 23.35 -12.04 -15.50
CA THR A 159 21.92 -12.15 -15.83
C THR A 159 21.00 -11.41 -14.86
N LEU A 160 21.57 -10.61 -13.96
CA LEU A 160 20.82 -9.83 -12.97
C LEU A 160 20.91 -8.33 -13.20
N ALA A 161 19.74 -7.69 -13.30
CA ALA A 161 19.60 -6.24 -13.31
C ALA A 161 18.60 -5.79 -12.24
N SER A 162 18.87 -4.66 -11.60
CA SER A 162 17.91 -4.01 -10.68
C SER A 162 17.69 -2.56 -11.07
N LEU A 163 16.42 -2.14 -11.04
CA LEU A 163 16.00 -0.77 -11.28
C LEU A 163 15.44 -0.18 -9.99
N CYS A 164 16.23 0.69 -9.35
CA CYS A 164 15.87 1.37 -8.12
C CYS A 164 15.73 2.86 -8.37
N LEU A 165 14.58 3.42 -8.01
CA LEU A 165 14.40 4.87 -7.98
C LEU A 165 15.00 5.38 -6.67
N LYS A 166 16.26 5.83 -6.70
CA LYS A 166 16.83 6.61 -5.59
C LYS A 166 16.29 8.04 -5.66
N SER A 167 15.70 8.54 -4.57
CA SER A 167 15.56 9.98 -4.38
C SER A 167 16.97 10.52 -4.12
N ASN A 168 17.38 11.54 -4.88
CA ASN A 168 18.57 12.33 -4.57
C ASN A 168 18.41 13.05 -3.24
#